data_AF-A0A9D7KIY8-F1
#
_entry.id   AF-A0A9D7KIY8-F1
#
_cell.length_a   1.000
_cell.length_b   1.000
_cell.length_c   1.000
_cell.angle_alpha   90.00
_cell.angle_beta   90.00
_cell.angle_gamma   90.00
#
_symmetry.space_group_name_H-M   'P 1'
#
loop_
_entity.id
_entity.type
_entity.pdbx_description
1 polymer ?
#
loop_
_entity_poly.entity_id
_entity_poly.type
_entity_poly.pdbx_seq_one_letter_code
_entity_poly.pdbx_strand_id
1 'polypeptide(L)'
;MLSMATPVSGYPGAFIAQSAGNYGKLACRFAYDNLSTDDGIMVVGAVDINGQPVVKLNDIDGFRNLPTAANQPGSNRGSCVAIWAPGNNIYSTWATWNATLAASSPTAQKARQSGNATYNVYGQLSGTSMAAPHVAGVAAWLAETGNLTTPAQIEAAVRNYARTNGAKDPDTNPNPILMANAIGTSYTAQPTVEFAIKGVVNGNLNTNSATPFALSYESIGAQNCDLTGYLNNVIWYQHFGFNNKFNWGTVQLAPGSYRWKVDCRSAAATMNSAQATATVTAAPPAPTAAFSFNNVQQPNVATFGHSPAATLASTKEISYGTQQPFNFSYNSANTSSCQLNTYYAATLGAYWTPWYTTAMPTYYVWPPVALDRNYYWWQLTCTGTGGTVTTNFVAHVY
;
A
#
# COMPACT_ATOMS: atom_id res chain seq x y z
N MET A 1 27.30 21.92 0.46
CA MET A 1 26.80 22.92 -0.49
C MET A 1 27.94 23.29 -1.41
N LEU A 2 27.92 22.81 -2.66
CA LEU A 2 28.73 23.42 -3.72
C LEU A 2 27.99 24.70 -4.10
N SER A 3 28.55 25.87 -3.83
CA SER A 3 27.98 27.12 -4.33
C SER A 3 28.12 27.09 -5.85
N MET A 4 27.02 26.90 -6.58
CA MET A 4 27.00 27.19 -8.00
C MET A 4 27.31 28.67 -8.13
N ALA A 5 28.32 29.01 -8.94
CA ALA A 5 28.65 30.40 -9.23
C ALA A 5 27.37 31.10 -9.67
N THR A 6 26.98 32.16 -8.96
CA THR A 6 25.87 33.03 -9.37
C THR A 6 26.22 33.54 -10.76
N PRO A 7 25.43 33.20 -11.80
CA PRO A 7 25.66 33.72 -13.14
C PRO A 7 25.46 35.23 -13.06
N VAL A 8 26.55 35.99 -13.06
CA VAL A 8 26.48 37.43 -13.30
C VAL A 8 26.04 37.64 -14.75
N SER A 9 25.24 38.68 -14.99
CA SER A 9 24.88 39.14 -16.34
C SER A 9 26.14 39.15 -17.23
N GLY A 10 26.18 38.27 -18.23
CA GLY A 10 27.34 38.07 -19.11
C GLY A 10 28.17 36.81 -18.87
N TYR A 11 27.75 35.87 -18.00
CA TYR A 11 28.38 34.55 -17.92
C TYR A 11 28.18 33.78 -19.24
N PRO A 12 29.25 33.43 -19.98
CA PRO A 12 29.15 32.70 -21.24
C PRO A 12 28.90 31.20 -21.03
N GLY A 13 28.58 30.76 -19.81
CA GLY A 13 28.57 29.33 -19.49
C GLY A 13 27.33 28.61 -19.98
N ALA A 14 26.89 27.61 -19.23
CA ALA A 14 25.88 26.67 -19.69
C ALA A 14 24.48 27.05 -19.21
N PHE A 15 23.47 26.81 -20.05
CA PHE A 15 22.10 26.64 -19.58
C PHE A 15 22.01 25.39 -18.69
N ILE A 16 21.31 25.48 -17.57
CA ILE A 16 21.18 24.43 -16.55
C ILE A 16 19.70 24.12 -16.33
N ALA A 17 19.29 22.89 -16.65
CA ALA A 17 18.03 22.32 -16.18
C ALA A 17 18.28 21.50 -14.91
N GLN A 18 17.81 21.98 -13.77
CA GLN A 18 17.99 21.32 -12.47
C GLN A 18 16.69 20.64 -12.03
N SER A 19 16.77 19.43 -11.48
CA SER A 19 15.61 18.80 -10.87
C SER A 19 15.17 19.54 -9.59
N ALA A 20 13.86 19.76 -9.41
CA ALA A 20 13.35 20.42 -8.21
C ALA A 20 13.50 19.57 -6.92
N GLY A 21 13.65 18.25 -7.07
CA GLY A 21 13.67 17.27 -5.99
C GLY A 21 12.34 16.53 -5.83
N ASN A 22 12.36 15.41 -5.10
CA ASN A 22 11.26 14.42 -5.10
C ASN A 22 10.59 14.24 -3.72
N TYR A 23 10.64 15.27 -2.86
CA TYR A 23 10.19 15.16 -1.47
C TYR A 23 8.75 15.65 -1.24
N GLY A 24 8.04 16.12 -2.27
CA GLY A 24 6.73 16.77 -2.11
C GLY A 24 6.78 18.08 -1.29
N LYS A 25 7.95 18.71 -1.20
CA LYS A 25 8.23 19.88 -0.35
C LYS A 25 8.56 21.11 -1.19
N LEU A 26 8.71 22.26 -0.54
CA LEU A 26 9.20 23.48 -1.18
C LEU A 26 10.59 23.26 -1.80
N ALA A 27 10.70 23.48 -3.10
CA ALA A 27 11.91 23.31 -3.91
C ALA A 27 13.04 24.23 -3.43
N CYS A 28 12.73 25.42 -2.91
CA CYS A 28 13.71 26.38 -2.39
C CYS A 28 14.60 25.83 -1.27
N ARG A 29 14.26 24.68 -0.67
CA ARG A 29 15.09 24.02 0.36
C ARG A 29 16.11 23.03 -0.20
N PHE A 30 16.02 22.70 -1.48
CA PHE A 30 16.73 21.57 -2.10
C PHE A 30 17.31 21.89 -3.47
N ALA A 31 16.77 22.88 -4.16
CA ALA A 31 17.17 23.32 -5.49
C ALA A 31 17.62 24.78 -5.45
N TYR A 32 18.11 25.29 -6.58
CA TYR A 32 18.48 26.69 -6.75
C TYR A 32 17.31 27.61 -6.37
N ASP A 33 17.56 28.54 -5.47
CA ASP A 33 16.54 29.36 -4.80
C ASP A 33 16.65 30.86 -5.10
N ASN A 34 17.69 31.27 -5.82
CA ASN A 34 17.88 32.65 -6.28
C ASN A 34 17.44 32.81 -7.74
N LEU A 35 16.19 32.45 -8.05
CA LEU A 35 15.69 32.49 -9.41
C LEU A 35 15.72 33.92 -9.99
N SER A 36 16.44 34.08 -11.10
CA SER A 36 16.25 35.15 -12.07
C SER A 36 15.56 34.60 -13.32
N THR A 37 15.16 35.50 -14.22
CA THR A 37 14.64 35.11 -15.55
C THR A 37 15.71 35.13 -16.65
N ASP A 38 16.96 35.40 -16.27
CA ASP A 38 18.11 35.59 -17.16
C ASP A 38 19.42 34.98 -16.62
N ASP A 39 19.35 34.11 -15.62
CA ASP A 39 20.54 33.46 -15.03
C ASP A 39 20.94 32.17 -15.77
N GLY A 40 20.07 31.63 -16.63
CA GLY A 40 20.28 30.40 -17.36
C GLY A 40 19.97 29.13 -16.56
N ILE A 41 19.36 29.22 -15.38
CA ILE A 41 19.08 28.11 -14.47
C ILE A 41 17.57 27.92 -14.34
N MET A 42 17.07 26.79 -14.82
CA MET A 42 15.67 26.42 -14.69
C MET A 42 15.52 25.22 -13.76
N VAL A 43 14.88 25.45 -12.61
CA VAL A 43 14.45 24.38 -11.70
C VAL A 43 13.16 23.75 -12.23
N VAL A 44 13.17 22.44 -12.39
CA VAL A 44 12.15 21.67 -13.14
C VAL A 44 11.34 20.78 -12.21
N GLY A 45 10.05 21.06 -12.11
CA GLY A 45 9.04 20.21 -11.48
C GLY A 45 8.55 19.11 -12.43
N ALA A 46 7.93 18.06 -11.88
CA ALA A 46 7.43 16.92 -12.64
C ALA A 46 5.90 16.90 -12.70
N VAL A 47 5.36 16.71 -13.91
CA VAL A 47 3.95 16.38 -14.13
C VAL A 47 3.75 14.92 -14.52
N ASP A 48 2.53 14.44 -14.32
CA ASP A 48 2.06 13.16 -14.84
C ASP A 48 1.45 13.25 -16.25
N ILE A 49 0.90 12.14 -16.72
CA ILE A 49 0.29 12.01 -18.05
C ILE A 49 -0.97 12.88 -18.21
N ASN A 50 -1.61 13.30 -17.11
CA ASN A 50 -2.76 14.18 -17.14
C ASN A 50 -2.35 15.66 -17.07
N GLY A 51 -1.03 15.93 -17.03
CA GLY A 51 -0.47 17.26 -16.87
C GLY A 51 -0.58 17.83 -15.46
N GLN A 52 -0.91 17.02 -14.45
CA GLN A 52 -0.94 17.47 -13.06
C GLN A 52 0.43 17.32 -12.40
N PRO A 53 0.81 18.20 -11.45
CA PRO A 53 1.96 17.95 -10.59
C PRO A 53 1.89 16.57 -9.95
N VAL A 54 2.99 15.83 -9.99
CA VAL A 54 3.04 14.51 -9.34
C VAL A 54 3.09 14.70 -7.83
N VAL A 55 2.07 14.24 -7.12
CA VAL A 55 1.94 14.39 -5.65
C VAL A 55 1.56 13.07 -5.00
N LYS A 56 1.66 13.04 -3.67
CA LYS A 56 1.12 11.96 -2.85
C LYS A 56 -0.41 11.99 -2.91
N LEU A 57 -1.03 10.85 -3.20
CA LEU A 57 -2.49 10.67 -3.18
C LEU A 57 -2.81 9.43 -2.34
N ASN A 58 -3.86 9.49 -1.52
CA ASN A 58 -4.27 8.42 -0.60
C ASN A 58 -3.15 7.94 0.34
N ASP A 59 -2.28 8.85 0.76
CA ASP A 59 -1.08 8.52 1.53
C ASP A 59 -0.10 7.57 0.82
N ILE A 60 -0.18 7.46 -0.50
CA ILE A 60 0.71 6.68 -1.35
C ILE A 60 1.57 7.63 -2.17
N ASP A 61 2.87 7.36 -2.21
CA ASP A 61 3.86 8.14 -2.96
C ASP A 61 3.47 8.33 -4.42
N GLY A 62 3.67 9.54 -4.94
CA GLY A 62 3.37 9.89 -6.34
C GLY A 62 4.38 9.31 -7.32
N PHE A 63 5.67 9.25 -6.94
CA PHE A 63 6.69 8.55 -7.73
C PHE A 63 6.82 7.11 -7.26
N ARG A 64 6.33 6.17 -8.07
CA ARG A 64 6.31 4.73 -7.77
C ARG A 64 7.31 4.02 -8.66
N ASN A 65 8.52 3.81 -8.13
CA ASN A 65 9.68 3.32 -8.89
C ASN A 65 10.11 1.90 -8.52
N LEU A 66 9.48 1.28 -7.51
CA LEU A 66 9.82 -0.08 -7.12
C LEU A 66 9.57 -1.08 -8.27
N PRO A 67 10.43 -2.10 -8.43
CA PRO A 67 11.61 -2.40 -7.61
C PRO A 67 12.90 -1.66 -8.04
N THR A 68 12.85 -0.86 -9.11
CA THR A 68 14.03 -0.23 -9.74
C THR A 68 14.68 0.85 -8.88
N ALA A 69 13.87 1.64 -8.18
CA ALA A 69 14.34 2.64 -7.21
C ALA A 69 13.31 2.84 -6.10
N ALA A 70 13.70 3.57 -5.05
CA ALA A 70 12.78 3.88 -3.96
C ALA A 70 11.59 4.74 -4.45
N ASN A 71 10.41 4.47 -3.88
CA ASN A 71 9.26 5.35 -4.02
C ASN A 71 9.53 6.68 -3.31
N GLN A 72 8.94 7.75 -3.83
CA GLN A 72 9.16 9.10 -3.31
C GLN A 72 7.86 9.91 -3.34
N PRO A 73 7.62 10.81 -2.36
CA PRO A 73 6.33 11.48 -2.19
C PRO A 73 5.77 12.19 -3.42
N GLY A 74 6.63 12.77 -4.26
CA GLY A 74 6.23 13.48 -5.47
C GLY A 74 7.16 14.65 -5.77
N SER A 75 6.81 15.44 -6.80
CA SER A 75 7.59 16.62 -7.19
C SER A 75 7.67 17.61 -6.04
N ASN A 76 8.85 18.18 -5.81
CA ASN A 76 8.95 19.43 -5.08
C ASN A 76 8.22 20.55 -5.85
N ARG A 77 7.85 21.58 -5.11
CA ARG A 77 6.88 22.62 -5.49
C ARG A 77 7.29 24.00 -4.96
N GLY A 78 6.53 25.04 -5.24
CA GLY A 78 6.77 26.37 -4.70
C GLY A 78 7.43 27.31 -5.70
N SER A 79 7.68 28.55 -5.25
CA SER A 79 8.17 29.65 -6.08
C SER A 79 9.53 29.40 -6.74
N CYS A 80 10.35 28.49 -6.20
CA CYS A 80 11.63 28.13 -6.80
C CYS A 80 11.52 27.11 -7.93
N VAL A 81 10.32 26.66 -8.32
CA VAL A 81 10.13 25.87 -9.54
C VAL A 81 9.88 26.81 -10.71
N ALA A 82 10.81 26.87 -11.66
CA ALA A 82 10.73 27.77 -12.80
C ALA A 82 9.83 27.23 -13.92
N ILE A 83 9.79 25.91 -14.11
CA ILE A 83 9.06 25.23 -15.19
C ILE A 83 8.74 23.79 -14.81
N TRP A 84 7.80 23.19 -15.51
CA TRP A 84 7.37 21.80 -15.33
C TRP A 84 7.53 21.00 -16.62
N ALA A 85 7.74 19.70 -16.48
CA ALA A 85 7.86 18.78 -17.62
C ALA A 85 7.44 17.36 -17.24
N PRO A 86 7.18 16.47 -18.22
CA PRO A 86 6.84 15.08 -17.95
C PRO A 86 7.89 14.39 -17.07
N GLY A 87 7.46 13.90 -15.91
CA GLY A 87 8.36 13.23 -14.96
C GLY A 87 7.75 12.02 -14.27
N ASN A 88 6.51 11.63 -14.59
CA ASN A 88 5.91 10.40 -14.10
C ASN A 88 5.96 9.30 -15.17
N ASN A 89 6.40 8.10 -14.80
CA ASN A 89 6.44 6.92 -15.67
C ASN A 89 7.15 7.15 -17.01
N ILE A 90 8.33 7.76 -16.97
CA ILE A 90 9.11 8.12 -18.15
C ILE A 90 9.94 6.92 -18.61
N TYR A 91 9.75 6.53 -19.87
CA TYR A 91 10.51 5.47 -20.53
C TYR A 91 11.77 6.04 -21.17
N SER A 92 12.94 5.48 -20.85
CA SER A 92 14.21 5.89 -21.44
C SER A 92 15.20 4.73 -21.46
N THR A 93 16.35 4.94 -22.12
CA THR A 93 17.46 3.99 -22.11
C THR A 93 17.90 3.69 -20.68
N TRP A 94 18.23 2.44 -20.40
CA TRP A 94 18.61 1.96 -19.09
C TRP A 94 19.93 1.22 -19.15
N ALA A 95 20.80 1.47 -18.18
CA ALA A 95 22.00 0.67 -18.03
C ALA A 95 21.58 -0.71 -17.48
N THR A 96 21.95 -1.79 -18.16
CA THR A 96 21.78 -3.15 -17.63
C THR A 96 22.58 -3.30 -16.34
N TRP A 97 21.91 -3.17 -15.22
CA TRP A 97 22.40 -3.65 -13.94
C TRP A 97 22.20 -5.17 -13.92
N ASN A 98 23.21 -5.93 -14.34
CA ASN A 98 23.22 -7.36 -14.11
C ASN A 98 23.50 -7.60 -12.61
N ALA A 99 22.44 -7.75 -11.82
CA ALA A 99 22.53 -8.02 -10.38
C ALA A 99 23.32 -9.30 -10.07
N THR A 100 23.33 -10.28 -10.99
CA THR A 100 24.11 -11.52 -10.87
C THR A 100 25.62 -11.29 -11.02
N LEU A 101 26.05 -10.27 -11.79
CA LEU A 101 27.46 -9.86 -11.86
C LEU A 101 27.89 -9.05 -10.63
N ALA A 102 26.99 -8.27 -10.02
CA ALA A 102 27.30 -7.46 -8.84
C ALA A 102 27.58 -8.29 -7.58
N ALA A 103 26.99 -9.49 -7.48
CA ALA A 103 27.21 -10.40 -6.35
C ALA A 103 28.54 -11.17 -6.44
N SER A 104 29.16 -11.26 -7.62
CA SER A 104 30.33 -12.12 -7.84
C SER A 104 31.68 -11.42 -7.79
N SER A 105 31.75 -10.08 -7.72
CA SER A 105 33.02 -9.38 -7.53
C SER A 105 32.86 -7.90 -7.13
N PRO A 106 33.65 -7.39 -6.15
CA PRO A 106 33.78 -5.95 -5.87
C PRO A 106 34.22 -5.11 -7.09
N THR A 107 34.78 -5.73 -8.13
CA THR A 107 35.12 -5.06 -9.41
C THR A 107 33.99 -5.05 -10.43
N ALA A 108 32.96 -5.87 -10.29
CA ALA A 108 31.79 -5.90 -11.18
C ALA A 108 30.75 -4.80 -10.86
N GLN A 109 30.89 -4.14 -9.70
CA GLN A 109 30.14 -2.94 -9.33
C GLN A 109 30.44 -1.73 -10.24
N LYS A 110 31.44 -1.86 -11.12
CA LYS A 110 31.77 -0.92 -12.20
C LYS A 110 31.59 -1.59 -13.56
N ALA A 111 30.35 -1.90 -13.95
CA ALA A 111 30.02 -1.84 -15.38
C ALA A 111 30.10 -0.36 -15.78
N ARG A 112 31.34 0.13 -15.97
CA ARG A 112 31.62 1.49 -16.42
C ARG A 112 30.85 1.68 -17.72
N GLN A 113 30.15 2.81 -17.86
CA GLN A 113 29.64 3.23 -19.15
C GLN A 113 30.80 3.19 -20.15
N SER A 114 30.87 2.13 -20.95
CA SER A 114 31.90 1.96 -21.98
C SER A 114 31.39 2.58 -23.26
N GLY A 115 32.21 3.39 -23.94
CA GLY A 115 31.87 4.00 -25.23
C GLY A 115 31.67 2.98 -26.36
N ASN A 116 31.98 1.70 -26.11
CA ASN A 116 31.78 0.60 -27.07
C ASN A 116 30.68 -0.40 -26.64
N ALA A 117 29.91 -0.08 -25.58
CA ALA A 117 28.77 -0.90 -25.17
C ALA A 117 27.50 -0.39 -25.87
N THR A 118 26.83 -1.29 -26.60
CA THR A 118 25.48 -1.01 -27.12
C THR A 118 24.48 -1.24 -26.00
N TYR A 119 23.87 -0.17 -25.49
CA TYR A 119 22.75 -0.26 -24.56
C TYR A 119 21.44 -0.31 -25.36
N ASN A 120 20.84 -1.50 -25.44
CA ASN A 120 19.54 -1.72 -26.07
C ASN A 120 18.42 -2.00 -25.05
N VAL A 121 18.67 -1.70 -23.77
CA VAL A 121 17.72 -1.90 -22.68
C VAL A 121 17.11 -0.57 -22.30
N TYR A 122 15.84 -0.62 -21.94
CA TYR A 122 15.05 0.54 -21.55
C TYR A 122 14.38 0.25 -20.21
N GLY A 123 14.07 1.31 -19.48
CA GLY A 123 13.42 1.24 -18.18
C GLY A 123 12.45 2.39 -18.01
N GLN A 124 11.53 2.22 -17.08
CA GLN A 124 10.61 3.27 -16.65
C GLN A 124 11.00 3.77 -15.28
N LEU A 125 11.09 5.08 -15.13
CA LEU A 125 11.29 5.75 -13.85
C LEU A 125 10.46 7.02 -13.77
N SER A 126 10.23 7.45 -12.54
CA SER A 126 9.52 8.67 -12.21
C SER A 126 10.37 9.54 -11.29
N GLY A 127 10.37 10.84 -11.53
CA GLY A 127 11.08 11.82 -10.73
C GLY A 127 11.28 13.14 -11.46
N THR A 128 11.59 14.19 -10.72
CA THR A 128 12.04 15.47 -11.30
C THR A 128 13.36 15.33 -12.06
N SER A 129 14.16 14.31 -11.76
CA SER A 129 15.32 13.91 -12.57
C SER A 129 14.96 13.39 -13.96
N MET A 130 13.72 12.92 -14.18
CA MET A 130 13.20 12.54 -15.49
C MET A 130 12.53 13.72 -16.19
N ALA A 131 12.02 14.70 -15.43
CA ALA A 131 11.48 15.94 -15.96
C ALA A 131 12.57 16.89 -16.49
N ALA A 132 13.64 17.11 -15.73
CA ALA A 132 14.75 17.99 -16.11
C ALA A 132 15.33 17.75 -17.52
N PRO A 133 15.61 16.50 -17.97
CA PRO A 133 16.15 16.26 -19.30
C PRO A 133 15.17 16.60 -20.44
N HIS A 134 13.85 16.63 -20.21
CA HIS A 134 12.91 17.13 -21.21
C HIS A 134 13.12 18.63 -21.47
N VAL A 135 13.29 19.42 -20.41
CA VAL A 135 13.59 20.86 -20.53
C VAL A 135 14.96 21.08 -21.16
N ALA A 136 15.96 20.30 -20.79
CA ALA A 136 17.28 20.34 -21.42
C ALA A 136 17.22 20.04 -22.93
N GLY A 137 16.40 19.07 -23.35
CA GLY A 137 16.19 18.76 -24.76
C GLY A 137 15.53 19.91 -25.53
N VAL A 138 14.49 20.55 -24.97
CA VAL A 138 13.88 21.75 -25.56
C VAL A 138 14.88 22.89 -25.66
N ALA A 139 15.66 23.13 -24.61
CA ALA A 139 16.69 24.16 -24.58
C ALA A 139 17.77 23.94 -25.65
N ALA A 140 18.24 22.70 -25.83
CA ALA A 140 19.23 22.35 -26.84
C ALA A 140 18.69 22.59 -28.27
N TRP A 141 17.46 22.16 -28.54
CA TRP A 141 16.81 22.40 -29.83
C TRP A 141 16.63 23.90 -30.12
N LEU A 142 16.22 24.69 -29.12
CA LEU A 142 16.08 26.15 -29.26
C LEU A 142 17.43 26.84 -29.45
N ALA A 143 18.48 26.37 -28.76
CA ALA A 143 19.82 26.90 -28.94
C ALA A 143 20.33 26.69 -30.37
N GLU A 144 20.13 25.48 -30.92
CA GLU A 144 20.50 25.12 -32.28
C GLU A 144 19.68 25.91 -33.32
N THR A 145 18.35 25.87 -33.22
CA THR A 145 17.46 26.48 -34.22
C THR A 145 17.40 28.00 -34.16
N GLY A 146 17.62 28.58 -32.98
CA GLY A 146 17.62 30.02 -32.76
C GLY A 146 19.00 30.67 -32.85
N ASN A 147 20.08 29.91 -33.06
CA ASN A 147 21.47 30.37 -32.94
C ASN A 147 21.72 31.12 -31.61
N LEU A 148 21.14 30.62 -30.51
CA LEU A 148 21.25 31.24 -29.20
C LEU A 148 22.58 30.82 -28.56
N THR A 149 23.37 31.79 -28.09
CA THR A 149 24.75 31.55 -27.65
C THR A 149 24.97 31.80 -26.17
N THR A 150 24.00 32.38 -25.46
CA THR A 150 24.09 32.63 -24.01
C THR A 150 23.02 31.87 -23.22
N PRO A 151 23.30 31.49 -21.96
CA PRO A 151 22.30 30.84 -21.10
C PRO A 151 21.02 31.66 -20.94
N ALA A 152 21.15 32.99 -20.79
CA ALA A 152 20.03 33.91 -20.67
C ALA A 152 19.14 33.91 -21.93
N GLN A 153 19.74 33.89 -23.13
CA GLN A 153 18.99 33.79 -24.38
C GLN A 153 18.22 32.46 -24.47
N ILE A 154 18.87 31.36 -24.09
CA ILE A 154 18.26 30.03 -24.12
C ILE A 154 17.11 29.94 -23.11
N GLU A 155 17.30 30.42 -21.88
CA GLU A 155 16.25 30.45 -20.87
C GLU A 155 15.06 31.28 -21.31
N ALA A 156 15.30 32.50 -21.82
CA ALA A 156 14.26 33.36 -22.36
C ALA A 156 13.49 32.66 -23.49
N ALA A 157 14.18 31.96 -24.39
CA ALA A 157 13.54 31.19 -25.45
C ALA A 157 12.69 30.03 -24.90
N VAL A 158 13.19 29.26 -23.93
CA VAL A 158 12.42 28.18 -23.28
C VAL A 158 11.17 28.73 -22.61
N ARG A 159 11.26 29.86 -21.90
CA ARG A 159 10.11 30.53 -21.27
C ARG A 159 9.08 30.99 -22.30
N ASN A 160 9.52 31.51 -23.45
CA ASN A 160 8.64 31.89 -24.55
C ASN A 160 7.93 30.69 -25.21
N TYR A 161 8.55 29.51 -25.18
CA TYR A 161 7.96 28.25 -25.64
C TYR A 161 7.11 27.56 -24.58
N ALA A 162 7.19 27.99 -23.31
CA ALA A 162 6.37 27.40 -22.26
C ALA A 162 4.88 27.70 -22.49
N ARG A 163 4.03 26.75 -22.13
CA ARG A 163 2.57 26.88 -22.19
C ARG A 163 1.98 26.51 -20.85
N THR A 164 0.94 27.23 -20.45
CA THR A 164 0.12 26.82 -19.31
C THR A 164 -0.83 25.72 -19.73
N ASN A 165 -1.10 24.78 -18.84
CA ASN A 165 -2.10 23.73 -19.04
C ASN A 165 -3.31 23.83 -18.11
N GLY A 166 -3.37 24.90 -17.30
CA GLY A 166 -4.43 25.10 -16.31
C GLY A 166 -4.23 24.31 -15.01
N ALA A 167 -3.28 23.38 -14.94
CA ALA A 167 -2.90 22.75 -13.68
C ALA A 167 -2.23 23.77 -12.77
N LYS A 168 -2.39 23.58 -11.46
CA LYS A 168 -1.82 24.46 -10.44
C LYS A 168 -0.87 23.68 -9.58
N ASP A 169 0.23 24.32 -9.22
CA ASP A 169 1.08 23.83 -8.15
C ASP A 169 0.34 24.03 -6.81
N PRO A 170 0.24 22.99 -5.97
CA PRO A 170 -0.43 23.07 -4.68
C PRO A 170 0.08 24.16 -3.72
N ASP A 171 1.33 24.64 -3.83
CA ASP A 171 1.90 25.69 -2.95
C ASP A 171 1.95 27.09 -3.60
N THR A 172 1.89 27.20 -4.94
CA THR A 172 1.85 28.50 -5.63
C THR A 172 0.47 28.77 -6.19
N ASN A 173 -0.36 29.45 -5.39
CA ASN A 173 -1.68 29.92 -5.82
C ASN A 173 -1.56 31.42 -6.13
N PRO A 174 -1.38 31.81 -7.41
CA PRO A 174 -2.54 31.84 -8.31
C PRO A 174 -2.30 31.38 -9.76
N ASN A 175 -1.04 31.17 -10.19
CA ASN A 175 -0.72 31.03 -11.60
C ASN A 175 -0.69 29.55 -12.03
N PRO A 176 -1.29 29.20 -13.18
CA PRO A 176 -1.11 27.90 -13.77
C PRO A 176 0.38 27.59 -13.99
N ILE A 177 0.75 26.33 -13.84
CA ILE A 177 2.12 25.89 -14.07
C ILE A 177 2.52 26.13 -15.54
N LEU A 178 3.77 26.53 -15.75
CA LEU A 178 4.38 26.62 -17.07
C LEU A 178 5.00 25.28 -17.43
N MET A 179 4.62 24.71 -18.57
CA MET A 179 5.22 23.48 -19.08
C MET A 179 6.06 23.74 -20.31
N ALA A 180 7.23 23.12 -20.39
CA ALA A 180 8.05 23.13 -21.59
C ALA A 180 7.33 22.43 -22.75
N ASN A 181 7.22 23.10 -23.90
CA ASN A 181 6.47 22.59 -25.05
C ASN A 181 7.11 23.00 -26.38
N ALA A 182 7.77 22.05 -27.06
CA ALA A 182 8.42 22.31 -28.34
C ALA A 182 7.44 22.51 -29.52
N ILE A 183 6.20 21.99 -29.42
CA ILE A 183 5.20 22.03 -30.49
C ILE A 183 4.35 23.32 -30.41
N GLY A 184 4.38 24.00 -29.26
CA GLY A 184 3.67 25.26 -29.03
C GLY A 184 2.14 25.13 -28.88
N THR A 185 1.60 23.90 -28.96
CA THR A 185 0.17 23.60 -28.81
C THR A 185 -0.25 23.57 -27.35
N SER A 186 -1.29 24.31 -26.99
CA SER A 186 -1.80 24.27 -25.62
C SER A 186 -2.40 22.91 -25.30
N TYR A 187 -2.04 22.32 -24.16
CA TYR A 187 -2.66 21.12 -23.62
C TYR A 187 -3.47 21.52 -22.40
N THR A 188 -4.70 21.00 -22.24
CA THR A 188 -5.50 21.25 -21.03
C THR A 188 -5.34 20.08 -20.08
N ALA A 189 -4.88 20.34 -18.87
CA ALA A 189 -4.70 19.32 -17.86
C ALA A 189 -6.04 18.63 -17.54
N GLN A 190 -5.98 17.32 -17.35
CA GLN A 190 -7.07 16.52 -16.82
C GLN A 190 -6.85 16.32 -15.32
N PRO A 191 -7.89 16.08 -14.51
CA PRO A 191 -7.67 15.67 -13.14
C PRO A 191 -6.85 14.37 -13.08
N THR A 192 -5.99 14.23 -12.09
CA THR A 192 -5.41 12.93 -11.73
C THR A 192 -6.21 12.38 -10.57
N VAL A 193 -6.73 11.17 -10.72
CA VAL A 193 -7.65 10.55 -9.76
C VAL A 193 -7.18 9.15 -9.44
N GLU A 194 -7.18 8.81 -8.15
CA GLU A 194 -6.78 7.50 -7.68
C GLU A 194 -7.73 7.01 -6.59
N PHE A 195 -8.15 5.75 -6.70
CA PHE A 195 -8.70 5.00 -5.57
C PHE A 195 -7.60 4.26 -4.84
N ALA A 196 -7.69 4.14 -3.52
CA ALA A 196 -6.89 3.20 -2.75
C ALA A 196 -7.80 2.20 -2.04
N ILE A 197 -7.51 0.91 -2.21
CA ILE A 197 -8.14 -0.18 -1.47
C ILE A 197 -7.06 -1.00 -0.78
N LYS A 198 -7.11 -1.09 0.55
CA LYS A 198 -6.05 -1.71 1.37
C LYS A 198 -4.64 -1.17 1.05
N GLY A 199 -4.54 0.13 0.75
CA GLY A 199 -3.28 0.79 0.37
C GLY A 199 -2.78 0.52 -1.05
N VAL A 200 -3.57 -0.16 -1.89
CA VAL A 200 -3.24 -0.43 -3.30
C VAL A 200 -4.05 0.51 -4.20
N VAL A 201 -3.38 1.23 -5.10
CA VAL A 201 -4.04 2.14 -6.03
C VAL A 201 -4.78 1.40 -7.14
N ASN A 202 -6.03 1.79 -7.40
CA ASN A 202 -6.93 1.25 -8.41
C ASN A 202 -6.98 -0.29 -8.39
N GLY A 203 -6.92 -0.85 -7.18
CA GLY A 203 -6.74 -2.27 -6.94
C GLY A 203 -8.02 -3.12 -7.03
N ASN A 204 -7.80 -4.43 -6.97
CA ASN A 204 -8.82 -5.44 -6.76
C ASN A 204 -8.54 -6.17 -5.45
N LEU A 205 -9.53 -6.25 -4.57
CA LEU A 205 -9.44 -6.95 -3.29
C LEU A 205 -10.34 -8.19 -3.27
N ASN A 206 -9.76 -9.37 -3.04
CA ASN A 206 -10.53 -10.55 -2.64
C ASN A 206 -10.45 -10.70 -1.12
N THR A 207 -11.60 -10.68 -0.44
CA THR A 207 -11.70 -10.73 1.02
C THR A 207 -12.96 -11.49 1.46
N ASN A 208 -13.15 -11.66 2.77
CA ASN A 208 -14.39 -12.19 3.34
C ASN A 208 -15.12 -11.12 4.15
N SER A 209 -16.39 -11.38 4.46
CA SER A 209 -17.26 -10.44 5.17
C SER A 209 -16.87 -10.17 6.62
N ALA A 210 -15.91 -10.91 7.18
CA ALA A 210 -15.37 -10.69 8.52
C ALA A 210 -14.07 -9.84 8.52
N THR A 211 -13.48 -9.60 7.35
CA THR A 211 -12.18 -8.92 7.22
C THR A 211 -12.40 -7.50 6.72
N PRO A 212 -12.36 -6.49 7.59
CA PRO A 212 -12.53 -5.11 7.18
C PRO A 212 -11.30 -4.60 6.40
N PHE A 213 -11.47 -3.55 5.60
CA PHE A 213 -10.41 -2.97 4.80
C PHE A 213 -10.54 -1.45 4.64
N ALA A 214 -9.42 -0.77 4.41
CA ALA A 214 -9.40 0.67 4.14
C ALA A 214 -9.83 0.97 2.70
N LEU A 215 -10.66 2.00 2.52
CA LEU A 215 -11.08 2.49 1.21
C LEU A 215 -11.03 4.03 1.19
N SER A 216 -10.41 4.60 0.16
CA SER A 216 -10.39 6.04 -0.08
C SER A 216 -10.25 6.35 -1.57
N TYR A 217 -10.53 7.59 -1.95
CA TYR A 217 -10.00 8.16 -3.19
C TYR A 217 -9.50 9.58 -2.94
N GLU A 218 -8.61 10.02 -3.82
CA GLU A 218 -8.06 11.36 -3.81
C GLU A 218 -7.77 11.78 -5.24
N SER A 219 -7.86 13.09 -5.50
CA SER A 219 -7.61 13.68 -6.81
C SER A 219 -6.91 15.03 -6.70
N ILE A 220 -6.15 15.36 -7.75
CA ILE A 220 -5.55 16.68 -7.95
C ILE A 220 -6.06 17.26 -9.28
N GLY A 221 -6.31 18.58 -9.28
CA GLY A 221 -6.85 19.30 -10.44
C GLY A 221 -8.37 19.16 -10.65
N ALA A 222 -9.06 18.39 -9.82
CA ALA A 222 -10.52 18.29 -9.81
C ALA A 222 -11.16 19.45 -9.04
N GLN A 223 -12.28 19.98 -9.54
CA GLN A 223 -13.20 20.86 -8.81
C GLN A 223 -14.30 20.08 -8.12
N ASN A 224 -14.81 19.03 -8.76
CA ASN A 224 -15.82 18.14 -8.22
C ASN A 224 -15.59 16.71 -8.71
N CYS A 225 -16.15 15.76 -7.97
CA CYS A 225 -16.14 14.35 -8.33
C CYS A 225 -17.53 13.73 -8.10
N ASP A 226 -17.91 12.82 -8.98
CA ASP A 226 -19.13 12.03 -8.89
C ASP A 226 -18.75 10.57 -8.62
N LEU A 227 -19.34 9.97 -7.61
CA LEU A 227 -19.06 8.61 -7.18
C LEU A 227 -20.27 7.71 -7.43
N THR A 228 -20.02 6.55 -8.05
CA THR A 228 -21.01 5.48 -8.23
C THR A 228 -20.46 4.16 -7.72
N GLY A 229 -21.18 3.54 -6.78
CA GLY A 229 -20.96 2.20 -6.26
C GLY A 229 -21.88 1.18 -6.91
N TYR A 230 -21.32 0.03 -7.29
CA TYR A 230 -22.01 -1.13 -7.84
C TYR A 230 -21.88 -2.34 -6.90
N LEU A 231 -22.96 -3.08 -6.72
CA LEU A 231 -23.04 -4.36 -6.01
C LEU A 231 -23.65 -5.35 -6.98
N ASN A 232 -22.91 -6.39 -7.35
CA ASN A 232 -23.29 -7.37 -8.37
C ASN A 232 -23.73 -6.68 -9.68
N ASN A 233 -22.96 -5.67 -10.10
CA ASN A 233 -23.22 -4.80 -11.27
C ASN A 233 -24.48 -3.92 -11.20
N VAL A 234 -25.21 -3.91 -10.08
CA VAL A 234 -26.34 -2.99 -9.86
C VAL A 234 -25.88 -1.80 -9.04
N ILE A 235 -26.31 -0.60 -9.41
CA ILE A 235 -26.01 0.61 -8.62
C ILE A 235 -26.66 0.44 -7.23
N TRP A 236 -25.85 0.54 -6.18
CA TRP A 236 -26.32 0.47 -4.79
C TRP A 236 -25.98 1.73 -4.00
N TYR A 237 -25.12 2.58 -4.55
CA TYR A 237 -24.65 3.79 -3.90
C TYR A 237 -24.29 4.85 -4.94
N GLN A 238 -24.71 6.09 -4.74
CA GLN A 238 -24.29 7.22 -5.54
C GLN A 238 -24.09 8.44 -4.65
N HIS A 239 -23.08 9.25 -4.99
CA HIS A 239 -22.90 10.55 -4.42
C HIS A 239 -22.33 11.50 -5.47
N PHE A 240 -23.01 12.62 -5.70
CA PHE A 240 -22.61 13.63 -6.68
C PHE A 240 -22.00 14.85 -6.01
N GLY A 241 -21.15 15.58 -6.73
CA GLY A 241 -20.56 16.83 -6.23
C GLY A 241 -19.67 16.67 -5.00
N PHE A 242 -18.99 15.54 -4.89
CA PHE A 242 -18.04 15.24 -3.82
C PHE A 242 -16.80 16.13 -3.91
N ASN A 243 -16.14 16.34 -2.76
CA ASN A 243 -14.84 17.01 -2.69
C ASN A 243 -13.78 16.25 -3.52
N ASN A 244 -12.63 16.86 -3.75
CA ASN A 244 -11.51 16.20 -4.45
C ASN A 244 -10.87 15.03 -3.68
N LYS A 245 -11.34 14.71 -2.45
CA LYS A 245 -10.88 13.61 -1.60
C LYS A 245 -12.04 13.04 -0.78
N PHE A 246 -12.05 11.73 -0.60
CA PHE A 246 -12.89 11.07 0.40
C PHE A 246 -12.23 9.83 0.99
N ASN A 247 -12.41 9.61 2.29
CA ASN A 247 -11.90 8.46 3.01
C ASN A 247 -13.05 7.79 3.77
N TRP A 248 -13.39 6.55 3.42
CA TRP A 248 -14.39 5.75 4.13
C TRP A 248 -13.87 5.19 5.46
N GLY A 249 -12.58 5.34 5.73
CA GLY A 249 -11.90 4.67 6.83
C GLY A 249 -11.94 3.16 6.61
N THR A 250 -12.28 2.44 7.67
CA THR A 250 -12.37 0.98 7.67
C THR A 250 -13.77 0.53 7.29
N VAL A 251 -13.89 -0.20 6.19
CA VAL A 251 -15.16 -0.69 5.63
C VAL A 251 -15.25 -2.21 5.84
N GLN A 252 -16.44 -2.68 6.25
CA GLN A 252 -16.80 -4.09 6.29
C GLN A 252 -18.07 -4.28 5.47
N LEU A 253 -18.08 -5.23 4.55
CA LEU A 253 -19.15 -5.43 3.59
C LEU A 253 -19.75 -6.83 3.69
N ALA A 254 -21.00 -6.96 3.30
CA ALA A 254 -21.65 -8.26 3.12
C ALA A 254 -21.06 -9.00 1.89
N PRO A 255 -21.31 -10.30 1.74
CA PRO A 255 -20.86 -11.03 0.56
C PRO A 255 -21.43 -10.44 -0.74
N GLY A 256 -20.58 -10.28 -1.76
CA GLY A 256 -20.95 -9.70 -3.05
C GLY A 256 -19.75 -9.20 -3.85
N SER A 257 -19.99 -8.82 -5.10
CA SER A 257 -19.01 -8.15 -5.96
C SER A 257 -19.25 -6.65 -5.97
N TYR A 258 -18.28 -5.89 -5.45
CA TYR A 258 -18.33 -4.44 -5.32
C TYR A 258 -17.43 -3.76 -6.33
N ARG A 259 -17.89 -2.64 -6.88
CA ARG A 259 -17.08 -1.73 -7.70
C ARG A 259 -17.41 -0.29 -7.30
N TRP A 260 -16.39 0.53 -7.09
CA TRP A 260 -16.53 1.98 -6.93
C TRP A 260 -15.90 2.66 -8.13
N LYS A 261 -16.62 3.58 -8.76
CA LYS A 261 -16.14 4.41 -9.86
C LYS A 261 -16.30 5.87 -9.47
N VAL A 262 -15.24 6.64 -9.64
CA VAL A 262 -15.25 8.09 -9.43
C VAL A 262 -14.95 8.76 -10.77
N ASP A 263 -15.73 9.77 -11.10
CA ASP A 263 -15.59 10.60 -12.28
C ASP A 263 -15.34 12.04 -11.80
N CYS A 264 -14.14 12.57 -11.99
CA CYS A 264 -13.78 13.92 -11.53
C CYS A 264 -13.65 14.89 -12.69
N ARG A 265 -14.07 16.14 -12.47
CA ARG A 265 -14.06 17.20 -13.48
C ARG A 265 -13.17 18.36 -13.04
N SER A 266 -12.37 18.89 -13.96
CA SER A 266 -11.56 20.09 -13.72
C SER A 266 -12.37 21.37 -13.95
N ALA A 267 -11.75 22.51 -13.63
CA ALA A 267 -12.27 23.85 -13.96
C ALA A 267 -12.51 24.06 -15.47
N ALA A 268 -11.72 23.38 -16.30
CA ALA A 268 -11.80 23.44 -17.75
C ALA A 268 -12.77 22.38 -18.32
N ALA A 269 -13.61 21.77 -17.48
CA ALA A 269 -14.53 20.71 -17.83
C ALA A 269 -13.90 19.43 -18.43
N THR A 270 -12.58 19.27 -18.32
CA THR A 270 -11.92 18.00 -18.62
C THR A 270 -12.25 16.98 -17.53
N MET A 271 -12.36 15.71 -17.91
CA MET A 271 -12.74 14.63 -16.99
C MET A 271 -11.67 13.55 -16.94
N ASN A 272 -11.53 12.94 -15.77
CA ASN A 272 -10.81 11.69 -15.62
C ASN A 272 -11.48 10.83 -14.55
N SER A 273 -11.23 9.52 -14.59
CA SER A 273 -11.93 8.56 -13.77
C SER A 273 -10.97 7.55 -13.15
N ALA A 274 -11.34 7.06 -11.97
CA ALA A 274 -10.67 5.94 -11.33
C ALA A 274 -11.69 4.93 -10.84
N GLN A 275 -11.24 3.70 -10.60
CA GLN A 275 -12.09 2.68 -10.00
C GLN A 275 -11.31 1.71 -9.10
N ALA A 276 -12.02 1.15 -8.12
CA ALA A 276 -11.56 0.02 -7.33
C ALA A 276 -12.63 -1.07 -7.28
N THR A 277 -12.22 -2.31 -7.07
CA THR A 277 -13.13 -3.47 -6.98
C THR A 277 -12.84 -4.30 -5.76
N ALA A 278 -13.87 -4.93 -5.20
CA ALA A 278 -13.73 -5.91 -4.14
C ALA A 278 -14.68 -7.09 -4.35
N THR A 279 -14.18 -8.31 -4.24
CA THR A 279 -15.00 -9.52 -4.12
C THR A 279 -15.01 -9.94 -2.66
N VAL A 280 -16.20 -9.93 -2.05
CA VAL A 280 -16.40 -10.29 -0.65
C VAL A 280 -17.12 -11.62 -0.60
N THR A 281 -16.49 -12.64 -0.03
CA THR A 281 -17.12 -13.93 0.23
C THR A 281 -17.72 -13.99 1.63
N ALA A 282 -18.56 -14.98 1.90
CA ALA A 282 -19.00 -15.27 3.26
C ALA A 282 -17.77 -15.56 4.14
N ALA A 283 -17.79 -15.03 5.37
CA ALA A 283 -16.82 -15.43 6.38
C ALA A 283 -16.83 -16.97 6.52
N PRO A 284 -15.66 -17.62 6.59
CA PRO A 284 -15.61 -19.03 6.91
C PRO A 284 -16.30 -19.28 8.25
N PRO A 285 -17.06 -20.38 8.41
CA PRO A 285 -17.72 -20.67 9.66
C PRO A 285 -16.69 -20.83 10.79
N ALA A 286 -17.01 -20.31 11.98
CA ALA A 286 -16.14 -20.42 13.13
C ALA A 286 -15.89 -21.89 13.48
N PRO A 287 -14.65 -22.27 13.86
CA PRO A 287 -14.39 -23.61 14.35
C PRO A 287 -15.16 -23.85 15.65
N THR A 288 -15.70 -25.04 15.80
CA THR A 288 -16.33 -25.49 17.06
C THR A 288 -15.70 -26.79 17.48
N ALA A 289 -15.49 -26.99 18.78
CA ALA A 289 -15.04 -28.26 19.33
C ALA A 289 -15.78 -28.52 20.65
N ALA A 290 -16.17 -29.77 20.88
CA ALA A 290 -16.84 -30.16 22.11
C ALA A 290 -16.42 -31.56 22.55
N PHE A 291 -16.14 -31.70 23.83
CA PHE A 291 -15.95 -33.01 24.46
C PHE A 291 -17.29 -33.69 24.71
N SER A 292 -17.31 -35.01 24.61
CA SER A 292 -18.44 -35.85 24.94
C SER A 292 -18.00 -36.94 25.89
N PHE A 293 -18.82 -37.18 26.92
CA PHE A 293 -18.63 -38.21 27.93
C PHE A 293 -19.83 -39.13 27.92
N ASN A 294 -19.61 -40.43 27.69
CA ASN A 294 -20.66 -41.43 27.48
C ASN A 294 -21.71 -40.96 26.46
N ASN A 295 -21.24 -40.41 25.34
CA ASN A 295 -22.06 -39.86 24.24
C ASN A 295 -22.92 -38.63 24.61
N VAL A 296 -22.69 -38.02 25.78
CA VAL A 296 -23.33 -36.75 26.16
C VAL A 296 -22.32 -35.63 25.99
N GLN A 297 -22.66 -34.61 25.21
CA GLN A 297 -21.83 -33.42 25.03
C GLN A 297 -21.68 -32.68 26.37
N GLN A 298 -20.46 -32.27 26.68
CA GLN A 298 -20.13 -31.55 27.91
C GLN A 298 -20.05 -30.05 27.65
N PRO A 299 -20.49 -29.21 28.61
CA PRO A 299 -20.32 -27.76 28.50
C PRO A 299 -18.83 -27.42 28.49
N ASN A 300 -18.45 -26.43 27.67
CA ASN A 300 -17.09 -25.91 27.66
C ASN A 300 -16.80 -25.20 28.98
N VAL A 301 -15.73 -25.60 29.67
CA VAL A 301 -15.28 -24.92 30.88
C VAL A 301 -14.41 -23.73 30.48
N ALA A 302 -14.65 -22.55 31.07
CA ALA A 302 -13.80 -21.38 30.84
C ALA A 302 -12.33 -21.72 31.17
N THR A 303 -11.40 -21.23 30.35
CA THR A 303 -9.96 -21.51 30.48
C THR A 303 -9.48 -21.31 31.92
N PHE A 304 -8.92 -22.37 32.51
CA PHE A 304 -8.16 -22.29 33.74
C PHE A 304 -6.89 -21.51 33.43
N GLY A 305 -6.79 -20.26 33.89
CA GLY A 305 -5.49 -19.63 34.03
C GLY A 305 -4.60 -20.53 34.89
N HIS A 306 -3.28 -20.43 34.78
CA HIS A 306 -2.33 -21.20 35.61
C HIS A 306 -2.40 -20.85 37.12
N SER A 307 -3.49 -20.21 37.58
CA SER A 307 -3.72 -19.81 38.96
C SER A 307 -4.70 -20.79 39.65
N PRO A 308 -4.42 -21.20 40.90
CA PRO A 308 -5.12 -22.28 41.61
C PRO A 308 -6.55 -21.98 42.10
N ALA A 309 -7.14 -20.82 41.75
CA ALA A 309 -8.46 -20.44 42.23
C ALA A 309 -9.53 -20.61 41.15
N ALA A 310 -9.99 -21.85 40.92
CA ALA A 310 -11.20 -22.11 40.16
C ALA A 310 -12.35 -22.49 41.11
N THR A 311 -13.53 -21.91 40.86
CA THR A 311 -14.75 -22.26 41.58
C THR A 311 -15.29 -23.60 41.09
N LEU A 312 -15.74 -24.46 42.03
CA LEU A 312 -16.27 -25.82 41.81
C LEU A 312 -17.45 -25.95 40.82
N ALA A 313 -18.02 -24.84 40.35
CA ALA A 313 -19.29 -24.82 39.63
C ALA A 313 -19.24 -25.39 38.20
N SER A 314 -18.05 -25.63 37.63
CA SER A 314 -17.90 -26.12 36.25
C SER A 314 -17.18 -27.47 36.13
N THR A 315 -16.85 -28.10 37.27
CA THR A 315 -16.17 -29.40 37.29
C THR A 315 -17.22 -30.50 37.19
N LYS A 316 -17.09 -31.41 36.22
CA LYS A 316 -17.95 -32.59 36.21
C LYS A 316 -17.41 -33.61 37.20
N GLU A 317 -18.19 -33.90 38.22
CA GLU A 317 -17.92 -35.04 39.09
C GLU A 317 -18.25 -36.33 38.37
N ILE A 318 -17.27 -37.22 38.28
CA ILE A 318 -17.40 -38.52 37.64
C ILE A 318 -17.34 -39.54 38.77
N SER A 319 -18.50 -39.80 39.39
CA SER A 319 -18.64 -40.84 40.43
C SER A 319 -18.64 -42.21 39.78
N TYR A 320 -17.46 -42.81 39.59
CA TYR A 320 -17.33 -44.17 39.12
C TYR A 320 -16.47 -44.94 40.10
N GLY A 321 -17.03 -46.04 40.64
CA GLY A 321 -16.25 -47.00 41.40
C GLY A 321 -15.01 -47.39 40.61
N THR A 322 -13.85 -47.31 41.26
CA THR A 322 -12.53 -47.62 40.70
C THR A 322 -12.60 -48.77 39.69
N GLN A 323 -12.13 -48.54 38.45
CA GLN A 323 -11.99 -49.50 37.34
C GLN A 323 -13.14 -49.69 36.33
N GLN A 324 -14.22 -48.91 36.35
CA GLN A 324 -15.20 -48.97 35.25
C GLN A 324 -14.75 -48.12 34.04
N PRO A 325 -14.53 -48.73 32.86
CA PRO A 325 -14.16 -48.00 31.65
C PRO A 325 -15.27 -47.02 31.21
N PHE A 326 -14.90 -45.82 30.78
CA PHE A 326 -15.83 -44.84 30.21
C PHE A 326 -15.48 -44.46 28.77
N ASN A 327 -16.51 -44.03 28.03
CA ASN A 327 -16.34 -43.54 26.67
C ASN A 327 -16.09 -42.04 26.68
N PHE A 328 -14.89 -41.66 26.29
CA PHE A 328 -14.50 -40.27 26.08
C PHE A 328 -14.32 -40.02 24.59
N SER A 329 -14.82 -38.89 24.10
CA SER A 329 -14.63 -38.49 22.72
C SER A 329 -14.66 -36.97 22.61
N TYR A 330 -14.22 -36.46 21.48
CA TYR A 330 -14.58 -35.11 21.06
C TYR A 330 -14.87 -35.10 19.56
N ASN A 331 -15.62 -34.09 19.16
CA ASN A 331 -15.85 -33.77 17.76
C ASN A 331 -15.57 -32.29 17.55
N SER A 332 -14.93 -31.96 16.44
CA SER A 332 -14.76 -30.59 15.97
C SER A 332 -15.29 -30.40 14.55
N ALA A 333 -15.87 -29.23 14.30
CA ALA A 333 -16.40 -28.84 13.00
C ALA A 333 -15.70 -27.55 12.52
N ASN A 334 -15.56 -27.41 11.20
CA ASN A 334 -14.87 -26.29 10.56
C ASN A 334 -13.39 -26.11 10.98
N THR A 335 -12.73 -27.20 11.36
CA THR A 335 -11.35 -27.23 11.82
C THR A 335 -10.47 -28.02 10.85
N SER A 336 -9.25 -27.56 10.61
CA SER A 336 -8.23 -28.27 9.83
C SER A 336 -7.22 -29.01 10.70
N SER A 337 -7.04 -28.60 11.95
CA SER A 337 -6.16 -29.26 12.91
C SER A 337 -6.64 -29.08 14.34
N CYS A 338 -6.31 -30.04 15.22
CA CYS A 338 -6.55 -29.94 16.65
C CYS A 338 -5.29 -30.36 17.43
N GLN A 339 -5.05 -29.68 18.55
CA GLN A 339 -4.02 -30.03 19.52
C GLN A 339 -4.70 -30.28 20.85
N LEU A 340 -4.41 -31.43 21.44
CA LEU A 340 -4.86 -31.77 22.78
C LEU A 340 -3.69 -31.59 23.75
N ASN A 341 -3.91 -30.76 24.77
CA ASN A 341 -3.08 -30.68 25.97
C ASN A 341 -3.87 -31.26 27.12
N THR A 342 -3.20 -32.03 27.96
CA THR A 342 -3.86 -32.65 29.10
C THR A 342 -3.01 -32.54 30.35
N TYR A 343 -3.68 -32.46 31.49
CA TYR A 343 -3.08 -32.17 32.77
C TYR A 343 -3.76 -32.99 33.86
N TYR A 344 -3.05 -33.25 34.96
CA TYR A 344 -3.62 -33.82 36.16
C TYR A 344 -3.19 -33.08 37.43
N ALA A 345 -3.98 -33.21 38.49
CA ALA A 345 -3.70 -32.64 39.80
C ALA A 345 -4.25 -33.56 40.91
N ALA A 346 -3.49 -33.70 42.01
CA ALA A 346 -3.90 -34.53 43.15
C ALA A 346 -5.10 -33.96 43.91
N THR A 347 -5.24 -32.63 43.92
CA THR A 347 -6.36 -31.91 44.54
C THR A 347 -6.76 -30.72 43.67
N LEU A 348 -8.02 -30.31 43.76
CA LEU A 348 -8.50 -29.10 43.08
C LEU A 348 -7.72 -27.88 43.62
N GLY A 349 -7.14 -27.08 42.74
CA GLY A 349 -6.29 -25.94 43.11
C GLY A 349 -4.83 -26.29 43.38
N ALA A 350 -4.40 -27.54 43.20
CA ALA A 350 -2.97 -27.85 43.08
C ALA A 350 -2.43 -27.42 41.70
N TYR A 351 -1.10 -27.41 41.56
CA TYR A 351 -0.47 -27.19 40.27
C TYR A 351 -0.83 -28.32 39.29
N TRP A 352 -1.32 -27.92 38.12
CA TRP A 352 -1.61 -28.83 37.02
C TRP A 352 -0.30 -29.34 36.39
N THR A 353 -0.07 -30.65 36.48
CA THR A 353 1.09 -31.29 35.84
C THR A 353 0.71 -31.73 34.43
N PRO A 354 1.38 -31.25 33.37
CA PRO A 354 1.13 -31.74 32.02
C PRO A 354 1.58 -33.20 31.93
N TRP A 355 0.75 -34.05 31.35
CA TRP A 355 1.10 -35.47 31.18
C TRP A 355 1.04 -35.95 29.72
N TYR A 356 0.35 -35.22 28.83
CA TYR A 356 0.24 -35.60 27.42
C TYR A 356 -0.16 -34.41 26.54
N THR A 357 0.60 -34.21 25.46
CA THR A 357 0.33 -33.24 24.40
C THR A 357 0.49 -33.92 23.04
N THR A 358 -0.51 -33.83 22.18
CA THR A 358 -0.42 -34.42 20.84
C THR A 358 -1.28 -33.65 19.82
N ALA A 359 -0.89 -33.75 18.55
CA ALA A 359 -1.78 -33.44 17.44
C ALA A 359 -2.88 -34.50 17.37
N MET A 360 -4.11 -34.07 17.15
CA MET A 360 -5.26 -34.95 17.07
C MET A 360 -6.04 -34.72 15.77
N PRO A 361 -6.76 -35.75 15.26
CA PRO A 361 -7.70 -35.59 14.15
C PRO A 361 -8.85 -34.61 14.47
N THR A 362 -9.78 -34.35 13.56
CA THR A 362 -10.96 -33.51 13.87
C THR A 362 -12.04 -34.24 14.68
N TYR A 363 -11.90 -35.56 14.81
CA TYR A 363 -12.76 -36.41 15.63
C TYR A 363 -11.93 -37.53 16.22
N TYR A 364 -12.07 -37.76 17.52
CA TYR A 364 -11.39 -38.85 18.18
C TYR A 364 -12.26 -39.46 19.28
N VAL A 365 -12.31 -40.78 19.31
CA VAL A 365 -12.88 -41.57 20.39
C VAL A 365 -11.73 -42.29 21.06
N TRP A 366 -11.52 -42.02 22.34
CA TRP A 366 -10.53 -42.77 23.09
C TRP A 366 -11.04 -44.21 23.31
N PRO A 367 -10.14 -45.22 23.23
CA PRO A 367 -10.42 -46.51 23.84
C PRO A 367 -10.86 -46.30 25.29
N PRO A 368 -11.63 -47.23 25.87
CA PRO A 368 -12.14 -47.02 27.21
C PRO A 368 -11.02 -46.72 28.21
N VAL A 369 -11.10 -45.56 28.85
CA VAL A 369 -10.01 -45.01 29.66
C VAL A 369 -10.21 -45.42 31.12
N ALA A 370 -9.16 -45.94 31.74
CA ALA A 370 -9.08 -46.11 33.19
C ALA A 370 -8.14 -45.04 33.74
N LEU A 371 -8.62 -44.26 34.71
CA LEU A 371 -7.89 -43.17 35.36
C LEU A 371 -7.75 -43.45 36.85
N ASP A 372 -6.62 -43.04 37.42
CA ASP A 372 -6.42 -43.05 38.87
C ASP A 372 -7.25 -41.96 39.55
N ARG A 373 -7.38 -42.03 40.88
CA ARG A 373 -8.06 -41.01 41.67
C ARG A 373 -7.29 -39.69 41.63
N ASN A 374 -7.67 -38.79 40.73
CA ASN A 374 -7.11 -37.45 40.54
C ASN A 374 -8.12 -36.54 39.82
N TYR A 375 -7.78 -35.25 39.74
CA TYR A 375 -8.39 -34.30 38.82
C TYR A 375 -7.68 -34.33 37.48
N TYR A 376 -8.44 -34.32 36.40
CA TYR A 376 -7.93 -34.32 35.03
C TYR A 376 -8.52 -33.16 34.24
N TRP A 377 -7.67 -32.47 33.50
CA TRP A 377 -8.06 -31.37 32.62
C TRP A 377 -7.59 -31.68 31.20
N TRP A 378 -8.53 -31.66 30.26
CA TRP A 378 -8.28 -31.74 28.83
C TRP A 378 -8.56 -30.38 28.22
N GLN A 379 -7.56 -29.83 27.54
CA GLN A 379 -7.66 -28.63 26.73
C GLN A 379 -7.46 -29.03 25.28
N LEU A 380 -8.49 -28.81 24.46
CA LEU A 380 -8.45 -29.06 23.03
C LEU A 380 -8.50 -27.72 22.31
N THR A 381 -7.44 -27.39 21.58
CA THR A 381 -7.35 -26.20 20.74
C THR A 381 -7.42 -26.64 19.28
N CYS A 382 -8.49 -26.26 18.60
CA CYS A 382 -8.66 -26.56 17.19
C CYS A 382 -8.62 -25.30 16.34
N THR A 383 -7.90 -25.36 15.23
CA THR A 383 -7.73 -24.26 14.28
C THR A 383 -8.39 -24.61 12.95
N GLY A 384 -9.03 -23.62 12.34
CA GLY A 384 -9.68 -23.72 11.03
C GLY A 384 -9.57 -22.41 10.26
N THR A 385 -10.20 -22.36 9.08
CA THR A 385 -10.20 -21.16 8.23
C THR A 385 -10.92 -19.96 8.86
N GLY A 386 -11.84 -20.22 9.79
CA GLY A 386 -12.57 -19.20 10.56
C GLY A 386 -11.91 -18.77 11.87
N GLY A 387 -10.69 -19.24 12.18
CA GLY A 387 -9.95 -18.88 13.39
C GLY A 387 -9.57 -20.08 14.26
N THR A 388 -9.56 -19.89 15.58
CA THR A 388 -9.20 -20.94 16.56
C THR A 388 -10.26 -21.01 17.65
N VAL A 389 -10.58 -22.22 18.10
CA VAL A 389 -11.44 -22.48 19.26
C VAL A 389 -10.67 -23.31 20.27
N THR A 390 -10.77 -22.95 21.54
CA THR A 390 -10.27 -23.76 22.66
C THR A 390 -11.43 -24.22 23.51
N THR A 391 -11.58 -25.52 23.68
CA THR A 391 -12.53 -26.14 24.60
C THR A 391 -11.78 -26.83 25.72
N ASN A 392 -12.29 -26.68 26.95
CA ASN A 392 -11.76 -27.34 28.13
C ASN A 392 -12.80 -28.28 28.71
N PHE A 393 -12.32 -29.41 29.23
CA PHE A 393 -13.10 -30.35 30.02
C PHE A 393 -12.32 -30.71 31.27
N VAL A 394 -12.98 -30.69 32.43
CA VAL A 394 -12.38 -31.12 33.70
C VAL A 394 -13.24 -32.19 34.33
N ALA A 395 -12.59 -33.27 34.71
CA ALA A 395 -13.18 -34.37 35.45
C ALA A 395 -12.48 -34.53 36.80
N HIS A 396 -13.26 -34.91 37.81
CA HIS A 396 -12.71 -35.50 39.02
C HIS A 396 -13.11 -36.96 39.11
N VAL A 397 -12.12 -37.83 39.24
CA VAL A 397 -12.26 -39.27 39.47
C VAL A 397 -12.08 -39.52 40.97
N TYR A 398 -13.17 -39.88 41.65
CA TYR A 398 -13.21 -40.11 43.11
C TYR A 398 -13.14 -41.60 43.46
#